data_AF-A0A958BPU3-F1
#
_entry.id   AF-A0A958BPU3-F1
#
_cell.length_a   1.000
_cell.length_b   1.000
_cell.length_c   1.000
_cell.angle_alpha   90.00
_cell.angle_beta   90.00
_cell.angle_gamma   90.00
#
_symmetry.space_group_name_H-M   'P 1'
#
loop_
_entity.id
_entity.type
_entity.pdbx_description
1 polymer ?
#
loop_
_entity_poly.entity_id
_entity_poly.type
_entity_poly.pdbx_seq_one_letter_code
_entity_poly.pdbx_strand_id
1 'polypeptide(L)' 'MQIQAFIFDFDGVLVDSERVHWRLYQEVLGPLGLGFTWEEYTAKSIALHDVGCIRAVADERGKALSDSEFARLVARKA' A
#
# COMPACT_ATOMS: atom_id res chain seq x y z
N MET A 1 13.37 -35.76 -2.95
CA MET A 1 13.81 -34.39 -2.58
C MET A 1 13.17 -34.03 -1.25
N GLN A 2 13.94 -33.48 -0.30
CA GLN A 2 13.41 -32.89 0.93
C GLN A 2 13.49 -31.36 0.84
N ILE A 3 12.50 -30.68 1.40
CA ILE A 3 12.52 -29.22 1.56
C ILE A 3 13.56 -28.88 2.62
N GLN A 4 14.46 -27.94 2.32
CA GLN A 4 15.56 -27.55 3.21
C GLN A 4 15.32 -26.23 3.93
N ALA A 5 14.46 -25.35 3.40
CA ALA A 5 14.15 -24.06 4.00
C ALA A 5 12.79 -23.52 3.55
N PHE A 6 12.23 -22.62 4.36
CA PHE A 6 11.07 -21.79 4.03
C PHE A 6 11.47 -20.33 4.22
N ILE A 7 11.04 -19.47 3.31
CA ILE A 7 11.17 -18.01 3.41
C ILE A 7 9.76 -17.47 3.58
N PHE A 8 9.55 -16.68 4.64
CA PHE A 8 8.28 -16.06 4.95
C PHE A 8 8.40 -14.56 4.76
N ASP A 9 7.37 -13.97 4.16
CA ASP A 9 7.12 -12.55 4.29
C ASP A 9 6.71 -12.20 5.73
N PHE A 10 6.71 -10.92 6.09
CA PHE A 10 6.36 -10.46 7.42
C PHE A 10 4.89 -10.07 7.53
N ASP A 11 4.47 -9.04 6.79
CA ASP A 11 3.13 -8.47 6.86
C ASP A 11 2.10 -9.42 6.23
N GLY A 12 0.98 -9.65 6.92
CA GLY A 12 -0.06 -10.59 6.51
C GLY A 12 0.32 -12.08 6.57
N VAL A 13 1.60 -12.42 6.83
CA VAL A 13 2.10 -13.79 6.92
C VAL A 13 2.52 -14.14 8.34
N LEU A 14 3.46 -13.39 8.93
CA LEU A 14 3.89 -13.58 10.32
C LEU A 14 3.09 -12.70 11.29
N VAL A 15 2.59 -11.55 10.83
CA VAL A 15 1.82 -10.59 11.63
C VAL A 15 0.60 -10.10 10.84
N ASP A 16 -0.57 -10.03 11.47
CA ASP A 16 -1.80 -9.46 10.87
C ASP A 16 -1.76 -7.92 10.88
N SER A 17 -0.79 -7.35 10.18
CA SER A 17 -0.52 -5.91 10.10
C SER A 17 -1.16 -5.24 8.87
N GLU A 18 -1.65 -6.00 7.89
CA GLU A 18 -2.17 -5.46 6.63
C GLU A 18 -3.34 -4.48 6.83
N ARG A 19 -4.20 -4.74 7.82
CA ARG A 19 -5.29 -3.80 8.17
C ARG A 19 -4.77 -2.46 8.68
N VAL A 20 -3.59 -2.42 9.30
CA VAL A 20 -2.94 -1.18 9.75
C VAL A 20 -2.43 -0.41 8.53
N HIS A 21 -1.75 -1.08 7.60
CA HIS A 21 -1.31 -0.47 6.35
C HIS A 21 -2.47 0.15 5.57
N TRP A 22 -3.56 -0.61 5.38
CA TRP A 22 -4.76 -0.12 4.71
C TRP A 22 -5.35 1.13 5.38
N ARG A 23 -5.47 1.15 6.72
CA ARG A 23 -5.98 2.32 7.46
C ARG A 23 -5.11 3.55 7.24
N LEU A 24 -3.79 3.39 7.32
CA LEU A 24 -2.85 4.49 7.07
C LEU A 24 -2.94 5.01 5.63
N TYR A 25 -3.14 4.13 4.64
CA TYR A 25 -3.43 4.57 3.28
C TYR A 25 -4.72 5.38 3.21
N GLN A 26 -5.80 4.97 3.88
CA GLN A 26 -7.04 5.75 3.92
C GLN A 26 -6.82 7.13 4.58
N GLU A 27 -6.02 7.21 5.63
CA GLU A 27 -5.70 8.48 6.29
C GLU A 27 -4.86 9.43 5.42
N VAL A 28 -3.94 8.87 4.61
CA VAL A 28 -3.03 9.66 3.77
C VAL A 28 -3.66 10.03 2.43
N LEU A 29 -4.38 9.09 1.80
CA LEU A 29 -4.92 9.21 0.44
C LEU A 29 -6.41 9.59 0.40
N GLY A 30 -7.18 9.22 1.42
CA GLY A 30 -8.61 9.55 1.53
C GLY A 30 -8.91 11.05 1.37
N PRO A 31 -8.16 11.98 2.02
CA PRO A 31 -8.37 13.41 1.84
C PRO A 31 -8.19 13.93 0.39
N LEU A 32 -7.51 13.15 -0.47
CA LEU A 32 -7.29 13.49 -1.88
C LEU A 32 -8.33 12.84 -2.82
N GLY A 33 -9.32 12.12 -2.28
CA GLY A 33 -10.26 11.32 -3.07
C GLY A 33 -9.64 10.04 -3.63
N LEU A 34 -8.48 9.64 -3.11
CA LEU A 34 -7.71 8.46 -3.53
C LEU A 34 -7.85 7.28 -2.56
N GLY A 35 -8.85 7.32 -1.67
CA GLY A 35 -9.19 6.18 -0.81
C GLY A 35 -9.68 4.98 -1.61
N PHE A 36 -9.60 3.80 -0.99
CA PHE A 36 -9.94 2.52 -1.61
C PHE A 36 -10.40 1.51 -0.55
N THR A 37 -11.25 0.57 -0.96
CA THR A 37 -11.80 -0.41 -0.03
C THR A 37 -10.75 -1.44 0.40
N TRP A 38 -11.06 -2.19 1.45
CA TRP A 38 -10.22 -3.30 1.89
C TRP A 38 -10.11 -4.39 0.80
N GLU A 39 -11.18 -4.62 0.07
CA GLU A 39 -11.22 -5.57 -1.04
C GLU A 39 -10.33 -5.11 -2.20
N GLU A 40 -10.35 -3.83 -2.54
CA GLU A 40 -9.42 -3.25 -3.54
C GLU A 40 -7.96 -3.38 -3.08
N TYR A 41 -7.69 -3.12 -1.79
CA TYR A 41 -6.35 -3.25 -1.21
C TYR A 41 -5.82 -4.68 -1.31
N THR A 42 -6.61 -5.64 -0.83
CA THR A 42 -6.25 -7.06 -0.81
C THR A 42 -6.07 -7.66 -2.21
N ALA A 43 -6.82 -7.18 -3.20
CA ALA A 43 -6.73 -7.67 -4.56
C ALA A 43 -5.52 -7.11 -5.35
N LYS A 44 -5.09 -5.87 -5.07
CA LYS A 44 -4.16 -5.13 -5.96
C LYS A 44 -2.89 -4.62 -5.30
N SER A 45 -2.88 -4.43 -3.97
CA SER A 45 -1.87 -3.60 -3.30
C SER A 45 -1.06 -4.30 -2.22
N ILE A 46 -1.45 -5.48 -1.73
CA ILE A 46 -0.72 -6.21 -0.68
C ILE A 46 0.75 -6.48 -1.06
N ALA A 47 1.02 -6.81 -2.32
CA ALA A 47 2.38 -7.11 -2.76
C ALA A 47 3.23 -5.84 -3.06
N LEU A 48 2.70 -4.64 -2.83
CA LEU A 48 3.36 -3.38 -3.17
C LEU A 48 3.82 -2.64 -1.91
N HIS A 49 5.07 -2.20 -1.92
CA HIS A 49 5.55 -1.21 -0.96
C HIS A 49 4.87 0.16 -1.17
N ASP A 50 4.93 1.06 -0.17
CA ASP A 50 4.18 2.32 -0.13
C ASP A 50 4.31 3.17 -1.41
N VAL A 51 5.52 3.29 -1.96
CA VAL A 51 5.79 4.01 -3.22
C VAL A 51 5.01 3.41 -4.38
N GLY A 52 4.99 2.08 -4.48
CA GLY A 52 4.29 1.34 -5.53
C GLY A 52 2.78 1.47 -5.38
N CYS A 53 2.25 1.31 -4.16
CA CYS A 53 0.82 1.43 -3.89
C CYS A 53 0.32 2.86 -4.19
N ILE A 54 0.98 3.89 -3.68
CA ILE A 54 0.57 5.29 -3.90
C ILE A 54 0.59 5.64 -5.39
N ARG A 55 1.62 5.18 -6.13
CA ARG A 55 1.70 5.43 -7.58
C ARG A 55 0.60 4.70 -8.33
N ALA A 56 0.40 3.41 -8.07
CA ALA A 56 -0.64 2.62 -8.72
C ALA A 56 -2.04 3.22 -8.52
N VAL A 57 -2.35 3.65 -7.30
CA VAL A 57 -3.64 4.28 -6.98
C VAL A 57 -3.79 5.64 -7.67
N ALA A 58 -2.75 6.46 -7.70
CA ALA A 58 -2.78 7.74 -8.39
C ALA A 58 -3.01 7.56 -9.91
N ASP A 59 -2.31 6.60 -10.52
CA ASP A 59 -2.42 6.29 -11.94
C ASP A 59 -3.81 5.73 -12.28
N GLU A 60 -4.33 4.77 -11.49
CA GLU A 60 -5.66 4.18 -11.68
C GLU A 60 -6.78 5.23 -11.59
N ARG A 61 -6.62 6.22 -10.71
CA ARG A 61 -7.60 7.30 -10.51
C ARG A 61 -7.33 8.53 -11.39
N GLY A 62 -6.34 8.48 -12.27
CA GLY A 62 -5.98 9.58 -13.18
C GLY A 62 -5.56 10.86 -12.46
N LYS A 63 -5.02 10.75 -11.23
CA LYS A 63 -4.61 11.90 -10.42
C LYS A 63 -3.13 12.20 -10.65
N ALA A 64 -2.85 13.31 -11.31
CA ALA A 64 -1.50 13.86 -11.37
C ALA A 64 -1.09 14.36 -9.98
N LEU A 65 -0.02 13.79 -9.43
CA LEU A 65 0.65 14.25 -8.21
C LEU A 65 1.96 14.93 -8.60
N SER A 66 2.23 16.12 -8.07
CA SER A 66 3.58 16.69 -8.19
C SER A 66 4.58 15.87 -7.38
N ASP A 67 5.86 15.94 -7.73
CA ASP A 67 6.93 15.24 -7.00
C ASP A 67 6.92 15.55 -5.50
N SER A 68 6.66 16.81 -5.15
CA SER A 68 6.58 17.25 -3.75
C SER A 68 5.39 16.66 -3.00
N GLU A 69 4.24 16.52 -3.66
CA GLU A 69 3.06 15.90 -3.07
C GLU A 69 3.27 14.40 -2.91
N PHE A 70 3.81 13.74 -3.94
CA PHE A 70 4.11 12.32 -3.90
C PHE A 70 5.10 11.99 -2.77
N ALA A 71 6.20 12.73 -2.67
CA ALA A 71 7.18 12.55 -1.59
C ALA A 71 6.55 12.77 -0.21
N ARG A 72 5.68 13.77 -0.06
CA ARG A 72 4.97 14.02 1.20
C ARG A 72 4.02 12.88 1.57
N LEU A 73 3.32 12.28 0.60
CA LEU A 73 2.41 11.16 0.85
C LEU A 73 3.17 9.92 1.28
N VAL A 74 4.27 9.58 0.61
CA VAL A 74 5.15 8.47 1.00
C VAL A 74 5.69 8.68 2.41
N ALA A 75 6.22 9.88 2.71
CA ALA A 75 6.78 10.19 4.02
C ALA A 75 5.75 10.17 5.17
N ARG A 76 4.48 10.48 4.89
CA ARG A 76 3.41 10.42 5.90
C ARG A 76 2.92 9.00 6.18
N LYS A 77 3.12 8.06 5.25
CA LYS A 77 2.68 6.67 5.36
C LYS A 77 3.78 5.73 5.90
N ALA A 78 5.04 6.15 5.79
CA ALA A 78 6.23 5.43 6.26
C ALA A 78 6.45 5.59 7.78
#